data_AF-A0A2E7NWN0-F1
#
_entry.id   AF-A0A2E7NWN0-F1
#
_cell.length_a   1.000
_cell.length_b   1.000
_cell.length_c   1.000
_cell.angle_alpha   90.00
_cell.angle_beta   90.00
_cell.angle_gamma   90.00
#
_symmetry.space_group_name_H-M   'P 1'
#
loop_
_entity.id
_entity.type
_entity.pdbx_description
1 polymer ?
#
loop_
_entity_poly.entity_id
_entity_poly.type
_entity_poly.pdbx_seq_one_letter_code
_entity_poly.pdbx_strand_id
1 'polypeptide(L)'
;MLERSEQQNELAGALARAQAAIRSAEKDRANPHLRNRYATLESVIRATRGPLGDNGLSLTCAPVVADGSAGVAWTLRHASGQYESGALLMPMRDSRGVTPAQAVGSVVTYA
;
A
#
# COMPACT_ATOMS: atom_id res chain seq x y z
N MET A 1 -9.57 -13.14 1.00
CA MET A 1 -9.09 -14.10 -0.01
C MET A 1 -8.33 -13.32 -1.07
N LEU A 2 -7.20 -13.83 -1.54
CA LEU A 2 -6.47 -13.22 -2.66
C LEU A 2 -7.15 -13.63 -3.97
N GLU A 3 -7.38 -12.66 -4.85
CA GLU A 3 -7.93 -12.85 -6.18
C GLU A 3 -6.89 -12.44 -7.22
N ARG A 4 -6.83 -13.14 -8.35
CA ARG A 4 -5.81 -12.89 -9.37
C ARG A 4 -6.29 -13.36 -10.74
N SER A 5 -5.78 -12.74 -11.80
CA SER A 5 -6.00 -13.23 -13.17
C SER A 5 -5.41 -14.62 -13.38
N GLU A 6 -5.99 -15.41 -14.27
CA GLU A 6 -5.51 -16.77 -14.60
C GLU A 6 -4.06 -16.76 -15.10
N GLN A 7 -3.75 -15.81 -15.98
CA GLN A 7 -2.40 -15.55 -16.47
C GLN A 7 -1.71 -14.49 -15.61
N GLN A 8 -0.42 -14.69 -15.36
CA GLN A 8 0.40 -13.84 -14.46
C GLN A 8 1.77 -13.46 -15.04
N ASN A 9 2.11 -13.94 -16.23
CA ASN A 9 3.43 -13.77 -16.83
C ASN A 9 3.82 -12.29 -17.05
N GLU A 10 2.89 -11.48 -17.55
CA GLU A 10 3.14 -10.05 -17.83
C GLU A 10 3.25 -9.26 -16.53
N LEU A 11 2.34 -9.49 -15.58
CA LEU A 11 2.37 -8.84 -14.28
C LEU A 11 3.65 -9.20 -13.51
N ALA A 12 4.01 -10.47 -13.45
CA ALA A 12 5.22 -10.94 -12.77
C ALA A 12 6.49 -10.36 -13.40
N GLY A 13 6.59 -10.35 -14.73
CA GLY A 13 7.73 -9.76 -15.44
C GLY A 13 7.86 -8.26 -15.22
N ALA A 14 6.74 -7.53 -15.27
CA ALA A 14 6.70 -6.10 -14.98
C ALA A 14 7.11 -5.79 -13.53
N LEU A 15 6.61 -6.56 -12.56
CA LEU A 15 6.96 -6.40 -11.16
C LEU A 15 8.45 -6.63 -10.91
N ALA A 16 9.03 -7.68 -11.48
CA ALA A 16 10.46 -7.97 -11.33
C ALA A 16 11.33 -6.80 -11.84
N ARG A 17 11.00 -6.25 -13.01
CA ARG A 17 11.72 -5.09 -13.58
C ARG A 17 11.51 -3.83 -12.74
N ALA A 18 10.29 -3.55 -12.31
CA ALA A 18 9.98 -2.39 -11.49
C ALA A 18 10.74 -2.46 -10.15
N GLN A 19 10.70 -3.61 -9.47
CA GLN A 19 11.40 -3.80 -8.20
C GLN A 19 12.92 -3.67 -8.33
N ALA A 20 13.51 -4.13 -9.43
CA ALA A 20 14.94 -3.93 -9.69
C ALA A 20 15.31 -2.45 -9.89
N ALA A 21 14.38 -1.63 -10.40
CA ALA A 21 14.58 -0.21 -10.63
C ALA A 21 14.25 0.67 -9.41
N ILE A 22 13.35 0.21 -8.51
CA ILE A 22 13.02 0.92 -7.26
C ILE A 22 14.26 1.06 -6.40
N ARG A 23 14.58 2.31 -6.04
CA ARG A 23 15.67 2.64 -5.10
C ARG A 23 15.12 2.88 -3.70
N SER A 24 15.99 2.85 -2.71
CA SER A 24 15.62 3.25 -1.35
C SER A 24 15.11 4.68 -1.33
N ALA A 25 13.96 4.91 -0.70
CA ALA A 25 13.46 6.26 -0.47
C ALA A 25 14.44 7.02 0.43
N GLU A 26 14.84 8.21 -0.01
CA GLU A 26 15.78 9.06 0.72
C GLU A 26 15.14 9.54 2.03
N LYS A 27 15.90 9.49 3.12
CA LYS A 27 15.49 10.07 4.41
C LYS A 27 15.64 11.59 4.40
N ASP A 28 14.92 12.26 3.53
CA ASP A 28 15.03 13.67 3.16
C ASP A 28 14.63 14.67 4.26
N ARG A 29 14.05 14.23 5.40
CA ARG A 29 13.64 15.14 6.48
C ARG A 29 14.15 14.72 7.86
N ALA A 30 14.41 15.71 8.72
CA ALA A 30 14.76 15.51 10.13
C ALA A 30 13.56 15.82 11.03
N ASN A 31 13.30 14.97 12.02
CA ASN A 31 12.26 15.18 13.01
C ASN A 31 12.78 16.11 14.12
N PRO A 32 12.14 17.27 14.38
CA PRO A 32 12.64 18.23 15.39
C PRO A 32 12.52 17.73 16.83
N HIS A 33 11.62 16.79 17.10
CA HIS A 33 11.37 16.25 18.44
C HIS A 33 12.26 15.04 18.73
N LEU A 34 12.35 14.11 17.79
CA LEU A 34 13.08 12.84 17.95
C LEU A 34 14.52 12.90 17.43
N ARG A 35 14.90 13.96 16.73
CA ARG A 35 16.24 14.19 16.14
C ARG A 35 16.71 13.08 15.19
N ASN A 36 15.82 12.24 14.69
CA ASN A 36 16.10 11.22 13.68
C ASN A 36 15.73 11.72 12.28
N ARG A 37 16.31 11.10 11.25
CA ARG A 37 15.93 11.32 9.85
C ARG A 37 14.89 10.31 9.39
N TYR A 38 13.93 10.73 8.58
CA TYR A 38 12.87 9.90 8.00
C TYR A 38 12.66 10.23 6.52
N ALA A 39 12.10 9.26 5.77
CA ALA A 39 11.70 9.47 4.39
C ALA A 39 10.29 10.08 4.39
N THR A 40 10.13 11.21 3.71
CA THR A 40 8.80 11.82 3.51
C THR A 40 7.96 10.95 2.57
N LEU A 41 6.64 11.16 2.61
CA LEU A 41 5.72 10.56 1.63
C LEU A 41 6.12 10.91 0.18
N GLU A 42 6.56 12.15 -0.04
CA GLU A 42 7.05 12.60 -1.35
C GLU A 42 8.27 11.82 -1.82
N SER A 43 9.24 11.58 -0.92
CA SER A 43 10.42 10.75 -1.20
C SER A 43 10.04 9.33 -1.60
N VAL A 44 9.09 8.72 -0.88
CA VAL A 44 8.58 7.38 -1.20
C VAL A 44 7.87 7.36 -2.55
N ILE A 45 7.02 8.35 -2.85
CA ILE A 45 6.33 8.46 -4.13
C ILE A 45 7.33 8.63 -5.28
N ARG A 46 8.35 9.49 -5.11
CA ARG A 46 9.39 9.71 -6.12
C ARG A 46 10.17 8.44 -6.41
N ALA A 47 10.51 7.66 -5.39
CA ALA A 47 11.24 6.40 -5.53
C ALA A 47 10.45 5.29 -6.25
N THR A 48 9.12 5.36 -6.25
CA THR A 48 8.26 4.26 -6.71
C THR A 48 7.46 4.59 -7.98
N ARG A 49 7.01 5.85 -8.15
CA ARG A 49 6.10 6.24 -9.24
C ARG A 49 6.68 5.96 -10.63
N GLY A 50 7.94 6.32 -10.86
CA GLY A 50 8.63 6.08 -12.14
C GLY A 50 8.73 4.58 -12.44
N PRO A 51 9.44 3.78 -11.61
CA PRO A 51 9.59 2.35 -11.84
C PRO A 51 8.29 1.57 -12.04
N LEU A 52 7.22 1.92 -11.31
CA LEU A 52 5.92 1.29 -11.48
C LEU A 52 5.26 1.73 -12.80
N GLY A 53 5.18 3.03 -13.07
CA GLY A 53 4.56 3.57 -14.28
C GLY A 53 5.26 3.13 -15.57
N ASP A 54 6.59 3.14 -15.58
CA ASP A 54 7.42 2.73 -16.73
C ASP A 54 7.25 1.25 -17.08
N ASN A 55 6.79 0.44 -16.13
CA ASN A 55 6.47 -0.98 -16.32
C ASN A 55 4.95 -1.24 -16.41
N GLY A 56 4.13 -0.21 -16.61
CA GLY A 56 2.69 -0.35 -16.79
C GLY A 56 1.95 -0.87 -15.56
N LEU A 57 2.49 -0.66 -14.36
CA LEU A 57 1.92 -1.10 -13.10
C LEU A 57 1.12 0.03 -12.43
N SER A 58 -0.04 -0.31 -11.88
CA SER A 58 -0.79 0.57 -10.98
C SER A 58 -1.24 -0.17 -9.72
N LEU A 59 -1.18 0.53 -8.58
CA LEU A 59 -1.62 0.04 -7.29
C LEU A 59 -2.70 0.97 -6.74
N THR A 60 -3.83 0.38 -6.36
CA THR A 60 -4.91 1.07 -5.64
C THR A 60 -5.09 0.42 -4.28
N CYS A 61 -5.08 1.22 -3.21
CA CYS A 61 -5.42 0.78 -1.86
C CYS A 61 -6.56 1.64 -1.34
N ALA A 62 -7.60 1.00 -0.79
CA ALA A 62 -8.77 1.68 -0.24
C ALA A 62 -9.08 1.14 1.16
N PRO A 63 -9.42 2.00 2.13
CA PRO A 63 -9.91 1.54 3.41
C PRO A 63 -11.24 0.80 3.22
N VAL A 64 -11.42 -0.28 3.96
CA VAL A 64 -12.65 -1.09 3.97
C VAL A 64 -13.08 -1.36 5.40
N VAL A 65 -14.40 -1.46 5.60
CA VAL A 65 -15.03 -1.79 6.89
C VAL A 65 -16.03 -2.92 6.63
N ALA A 66 -15.95 -3.99 7.41
CA ALA A 66 -16.82 -5.16 7.30
C ALA A 66 -16.97 -5.82 8.67
N ASP A 67 -18.21 -6.04 9.11
CA ASP A 67 -18.57 -6.87 10.28
C ASP A 67 -17.69 -6.66 11.53
N GLY A 68 -17.61 -5.40 12.00
CA GLY A 68 -16.81 -5.06 13.19
C GLY A 68 -15.29 -5.11 12.96
N SER A 69 -14.85 -5.29 11.73
CA SER A 69 -13.45 -5.22 11.29
C SER A 69 -13.24 -4.06 10.33
N ALA A 70 -12.00 -3.59 10.24
CA ALA A 70 -11.57 -2.61 9.26
C ALA A 70 -10.21 -3.01 8.69
N GLY A 71 -9.81 -2.39 7.59
CA GLY A 71 -8.48 -2.60 7.03
C GLY A 71 -8.37 -2.06 5.62
N VAL A 72 -7.55 -2.70 4.79
CA VAL A 72 -7.22 -2.22 3.44
C VAL A 72 -7.54 -3.28 2.41
N ALA A 73 -8.34 -2.91 1.42
CA ALA A 73 -8.45 -3.64 0.17
C ALA A 73 -7.48 -3.03 -0.84
N TRP A 74 -6.78 -3.89 -1.58
CA TRP A 74 -5.80 -3.48 -2.55
C TRP A 74 -6.00 -4.21 -3.88
N THR A 75 -5.57 -3.56 -4.95
CA THR A 75 -5.48 -4.18 -6.26
C THR A 75 -4.28 -3.64 -7.01
N LEU A 76 -3.45 -4.55 -7.46
CA LEU A 76 -2.30 -4.35 -8.32
C LEU A 76 -2.70 -4.76 -9.74
N ARG A 77 -2.47 -3.89 -10.72
CA ARG A 77 -2.83 -4.12 -12.14
C ARG A 77 -1.64 -3.86 -13.03
N HIS A 78 -1.56 -4.63 -14.11
CA HIS A 78 -0.65 -4.37 -15.23
C HIS A 78 -1.44 -3.92 -16.46
N ALA A 79 -0.78 -3.17 -17.36
CA ALA A 79 -1.37 -2.68 -18.61
C ALA A 79 -1.92 -3.80 -19.53
N SER A 80 -1.48 -5.05 -19.36
CA SER A 80 -2.03 -6.21 -20.08
C SER A 80 -3.41 -6.66 -19.59
N GLY A 81 -3.93 -6.08 -18.50
CA GLY A 81 -5.17 -6.50 -17.84
C GLY A 81 -4.97 -7.59 -16.78
N GLN A 82 -3.76 -8.12 -16.62
CA GLN A 82 -3.43 -9.03 -15.51
C GLN A 82 -3.43 -8.27 -14.18
N TYR A 83 -3.89 -8.94 -13.12
CA TYR A 83 -4.07 -8.32 -11.81
C TYR A 83 -3.88 -9.30 -10.64
N GLU A 84 -3.66 -8.73 -9.47
CA GLU A 84 -3.79 -9.38 -8.17
C GLU A 84 -4.50 -8.41 -7.21
N SER A 85 -5.43 -8.91 -6.41
CA SER A 85 -6.17 -8.15 -5.42
C SER A 85 -6.34 -8.93 -4.13
N GLY A 86 -6.54 -8.20 -3.04
CA GLY A 86 -6.80 -8.79 -1.74
C GLY A 86 -7.35 -7.78 -0.77
N ALA A 87 -7.68 -8.26 0.41
CA ALA A 87 -8.00 -7.42 1.55
C ALA A 87 -7.37 -7.99 2.80
N LEU A 88 -6.77 -7.12 3.61
CA LEU A 88 -6.40 -7.41 4.98
C LEU A 88 -7.41 -6.72 5.90
N LEU A 89 -8.15 -7.52 6.66
CA LEU A 89 -9.09 -7.05 7.67
C LEU A 89 -8.58 -7.42 9.04
N MET A 90 -8.72 -6.50 9.98
CA MET A 90 -8.40 -6.70 11.38
C MET A 90 -9.60 -6.27 12.24
N PRO A 91 -9.82 -6.94 13.38
CA PRO A 91 -10.93 -6.61 14.26
C PRO A 91 -10.74 -5.21 14.82
N MET A 92 -11.80 -4.41 14.80
CA MET A 92 -11.83 -3.13 15.50
C MET A 92 -12.01 -3.40 16.99
N ARG A 93 -11.24 -2.71 17.84
CA ARG A 93 -11.38 -2.80 19.29
C ARG A 93 -12.08 -1.55 19.80
N ASP A 94 -13.24 -1.72 20.41
CA ASP A 94 -13.86 -0.66 21.18
C ASP A 94 -12.99 -0.40 22.42
N SER A 95 -12.43 0.81 22.46
CA SER A 95 -11.59 1.28 23.55
C SER A 95 -12.19 2.56 24.11
N ARG A 96 -12.23 2.69 25.44
CA ARG A 96 -12.80 3.87 26.10
C ARG A 96 -12.08 5.14 25.65
N GLY A 97 -12.83 6.11 25.13
CA GLY A 97 -12.28 7.38 24.64
C GLY A 97 -11.80 7.37 23.18
N VAL A 98 -12.02 6.28 22.45
CA VAL A 98 -11.73 6.19 21.00
C VAL A 98 -13.06 6.26 20.23
N THR A 99 -13.17 7.21 19.30
CA THR A 99 -14.35 7.27 18.42
C THR A 99 -14.30 6.18 17.36
N PRO A 100 -15.44 5.78 16.78
CA PRO A 100 -15.46 4.81 15.68
C PRO A 100 -14.54 5.19 14.51
N ALA A 101 -14.47 6.48 14.16
CA ALA A 101 -13.57 6.97 13.10
C ALA A 101 -12.08 6.78 13.46
N GLN A 102 -11.71 7.02 14.72
CA GLN A 102 -10.35 6.79 15.21
C GLN A 102 -10.02 5.29 15.27
N ALA A 103 -10.98 4.44 15.65
CA ALA A 103 -10.82 2.99 15.65
C ALA A 103 -10.54 2.47 14.23
N VAL A 104 -11.33 2.91 13.24
CA VAL A 104 -11.09 2.59 11.81
C VAL A 104 -9.72 3.09 11.35
N GLY A 105 -9.40 4.37 11.58
CA GLY A 105 -8.13 4.94 11.13
C GLY A 105 -6.91 4.26 11.76
N SER A 106 -7.00 3.88 13.03
CA SER A 106 -5.97 3.09 13.72
C SER A 106 -5.76 1.76 13.00
N VAL A 107 -6.83 0.97 12.82
CA VAL A 107 -6.75 -0.35 12.20
C VAL A 107 -6.25 -0.27 10.75
N VAL A 108 -6.78 0.65 9.95
CA VAL A 108 -6.38 0.87 8.54
C VAL A 108 -4.89 1.20 8.42
N THR A 109 -4.31 1.93 9.38
CA THR A 109 -2.88 2.30 9.34
C THR A 109 -1.94 1.11 9.58
N TYR A 110 -2.42 0.06 10.24
CA TYR A 110 -1.67 -1.17 10.49
C TYR A 110 -2.01 -2.30 9.50
N ALA A 111 -3.03 -2.14 8.66
CA ALA A 111 -3.46 -3.10 7.65
C ALA A 111 -2.74 -2.85 6.32
#